data_AF-A0A1S9BTT3-F1
#
_entry.id   AF-A0A1S9BTT3-F1
#
_cell.length_a   1.000
_cell.length_b   1.000
_cell.length_c   1.000
_cell.angle_alpha   90.00
_cell.angle_beta   90.00
_cell.angle_gamma   90.00
#
_symmetry.space_group_name_H-M   'P 1'
#
loop_
_entity.id
_entity.type
_entity.pdbx_description
1 polymer ?
#
loop_
_entity_poly.entity_id
_entity_poly.type
_entity_poly.pdbx_seq_one_letter_code
_entity_poly.pdbx_strand_id
1 'polypeptide(L)'
;MVTNEEALPVLNFNRQYMNNTKLSRILTTRPININEDSFDLKINERVVNLVDIWSDQNITLSSTNITQYDLSVMDAAYTIMSQGIMLITPEWILRVMSGNPKQKLTEKKITTVKESIKKLQGVRIKVDCTEEYNAYQLQKGKAPVDSWTYESYLLPLGKIEARYESNGKVMTAYTVLEKPALYRYAEMNHQIVDVPAYLFETREQFSDTDEAVLIKRYVIKRVAQIVKSNNIKTNKISFLWYDKNEGEERGLFPELGYLKYQNEDPEHFRVKIKPKINKIVKGTLESLKQANAITKYEEYREDGTNNPASAIIGYKIYYDPKLTVLPSK
;
A
#
# COMPACT_ATOMS: atom_id res chain seq x y z
N MET A 1 4.23 -23.66 -38.11
CA MET A 1 3.28 -23.36 -37.01
C MET A 1 4.03 -23.50 -35.70
N VAL A 2 4.49 -22.40 -35.11
CA VAL A 2 5.01 -22.40 -33.73
C VAL A 2 4.53 -21.11 -33.08
N THR A 3 3.43 -21.20 -32.35
CA THR A 3 2.94 -20.16 -31.45
C THR A 3 2.65 -20.84 -30.13
N ASN A 4 3.69 -21.00 -29.32
CA ASN A 4 3.55 -21.17 -27.88
C ASN A 4 4.59 -20.23 -27.27
N GLU A 5 4.27 -18.94 -27.23
CA GLU A 5 4.73 -18.12 -26.13
C GLU A 5 4.16 -18.79 -24.88
N GLU A 6 5.01 -19.45 -24.08
CA GLU A 6 4.61 -19.97 -22.78
C GLU A 6 4.14 -18.78 -21.93
N ALA A 7 2.83 -18.54 -21.98
CA ALA A 7 2.19 -17.52 -21.18
C ALA A 7 2.42 -17.92 -19.72
N LEU A 8 3.02 -17.01 -18.95
CA LEU A 8 3.09 -17.14 -17.49
C LEU A 8 1.71 -17.58 -16.97
N PRO A 9 1.63 -18.56 -16.06
CA PRO A 9 0.35 -19.05 -15.60
C PRO A 9 -0.50 -17.89 -15.09
N VAL A 10 -1.78 -17.89 -15.48
CA VAL A 10 -2.70 -16.83 -15.09
C VAL A 10 -2.92 -16.94 -13.59
N LEU A 11 -2.27 -16.07 -12.84
CA LEU A 11 -2.53 -15.93 -11.42
C LEU A 11 -3.96 -15.43 -11.22
N ASN A 12 -4.75 -16.21 -10.50
CA ASN A 12 -6.05 -15.80 -10.02
C ASN A 12 -6.00 -15.66 -8.50
N PHE A 13 -5.90 -14.41 -8.03
CA PHE A 13 -5.92 -14.11 -6.60
C PHE A 13 -7.35 -13.85 -6.17
N ASN A 14 -7.80 -14.52 -5.11
CA ASN A 14 -9.12 -14.25 -4.54
C ASN A 14 -9.09 -13.05 -3.59
N ARG A 15 -7.92 -12.75 -3.00
CA ARG A 15 -7.73 -11.64 -2.05
C ARG A 15 -6.47 -10.86 -2.37
N GLN A 16 -6.47 -9.57 -2.02
CA GLN A 16 -5.26 -8.77 -1.90
C GLN A 16 -5.07 -8.30 -0.46
N TYR A 17 -3.81 -8.15 -0.07
CA TYR A 17 -3.41 -7.75 1.27
C TYR A 17 -2.63 -6.45 1.20
N MET A 18 -2.90 -5.55 2.15
CA MET A 18 -2.27 -4.24 2.24
C MET A 18 -1.83 -3.95 3.68
N ASN A 19 -0.61 -3.46 3.84
CA ASN A 19 -0.09 -3.08 5.16
C ASN A 19 -0.82 -1.84 5.71
N ASN A 20 -1.28 -1.91 6.96
CA ASN A 20 -2.01 -0.83 7.63
C ASN A 20 -1.33 -0.34 8.91
N THR A 21 -0.04 -0.61 9.06
CA THR A 21 0.70 -0.19 10.25
C THR A 21 1.01 1.30 10.20
N LYS A 22 1.18 1.92 11.37
CA LYS A 22 1.74 3.29 11.45
C LYS A 22 3.17 3.34 10.90
N LEU A 23 3.93 2.24 11.03
CA LEU A 23 5.26 2.07 10.45
C LEU A 23 5.23 2.28 8.94
N SER A 24 4.41 1.54 8.19
CA SER A 24 4.35 1.66 6.73
C SER A 24 3.99 3.08 6.29
N ARG A 25 3.05 3.74 6.98
CA ARG A 25 2.72 5.14 6.70
C ARG A 25 3.94 6.04 6.87
N ILE A 26 4.61 5.97 8.02
CA ILE A 26 5.75 6.86 8.30
C ILE A 26 6.90 6.64 7.31
N LEU A 27 7.16 5.39 6.92
CA LEU A 27 8.17 5.05 5.90
C LEU A 27 7.99 5.82 4.58
N THR A 28 6.77 6.23 4.26
CA THR A 28 6.42 6.81 2.96
C THR A 28 6.03 8.28 2.99
N THR A 29 5.64 8.79 4.16
CA THR A 29 5.20 10.19 4.30
C THR A 29 6.27 11.07 4.94
N ARG A 30 7.29 10.50 5.58
CA ARG A 30 8.39 11.27 6.17
C ARG A 30 9.67 11.06 5.34
N PRO A 31 10.48 12.11 5.14
CA PRO A 31 11.83 11.92 4.62
C PRO A 31 12.63 11.14 5.67
N ILE A 32 13.10 9.95 5.32
CA ILE A 32 13.96 9.11 6.17
C ILE A 32 15.23 8.89 5.38
N ASN A 33 16.38 9.29 5.92
CA ASN A 33 17.63 9.06 5.24
C ASN A 33 18.10 7.63 5.52
N ILE A 34 17.96 6.76 4.52
CA ILE A 34 18.32 5.33 4.56
C ILE A 34 19.79 5.05 4.92
N ASN A 35 20.67 6.04 5.11
CA ASN A 35 22.09 5.78 5.43
C ASN A 35 22.57 6.37 6.76
N GLU A 36 21.74 7.13 7.47
CA GLU A 36 22.17 7.89 8.66
C GLU A 36 21.20 7.81 9.85
N ASP A 37 19.99 7.25 9.65
CA ASP A 37 18.89 7.41 10.62
C ASP A 37 18.43 6.08 11.23
N SER A 38 18.64 5.93 12.53
CA SER A 38 17.68 5.26 13.42
C SER A 38 16.62 6.29 13.78
N PHE A 39 15.32 5.99 13.65
CA PHE A 39 14.27 6.89 14.15
C PHE A 39 13.34 6.20 15.14
N ASP A 40 13.01 6.95 16.20
CA ASP A 40 12.03 6.51 17.19
C ASP A 40 10.61 6.75 16.67
N LEU A 41 9.82 5.68 16.62
CA LEU A 41 8.41 5.79 16.26
C LEU A 41 7.52 5.59 17.48
N LYS A 42 6.84 6.67 17.91
CA LYS A 42 5.85 6.61 18.99
C LYS A 42 4.51 6.05 18.49
N ILE A 43 4.07 4.91 19.03
CA ILE A 43 2.74 4.34 18.81
C ILE A 43 2.01 4.28 20.16
N ASN A 44 1.01 5.15 20.36
CA ASN A 44 0.10 5.18 21.53
C ASN A 44 0.77 5.38 22.91
N GLU A 45 1.25 6.61 23.20
CA GLU A 45 1.80 7.07 24.50
C GLU A 45 2.95 6.24 25.13
N ARG A 46 3.25 5.09 24.55
CA ARG A 46 4.43 4.28 24.77
C ARG A 46 5.32 4.40 23.53
N VAL A 47 6.53 4.90 23.74
CA VAL A 47 7.67 4.73 22.82
C VAL A 47 8.09 3.27 23.06
N VAL A 48 8.55 2.44 22.13
CA VAL A 48 9.74 2.60 21.28
C VAL A 48 9.74 1.50 20.21
N ASN A 49 9.56 1.85 18.93
CA ASN A 49 10.07 1.01 17.85
C ASN A 49 11.28 1.76 17.29
N LEU A 50 12.49 1.36 17.71
CA LEU A 50 13.72 1.80 17.07
C LEU A 50 13.74 1.14 15.70
N VAL A 51 13.41 1.93 14.67
CA VAL A 51 13.43 1.48 13.30
C VAL A 51 14.76 1.90 12.70
N ASP A 52 15.69 0.94 12.68
CA ASP A 52 16.93 1.11 11.94
C ASP A 52 16.64 0.84 10.47
N ILE A 53 16.90 1.83 9.62
CA ILE A 53 16.82 1.67 8.17
C ILE A 53 18.17 1.99 7.58
N TRP A 54 18.79 0.97 7.01
CA TRP A 54 20.07 1.12 6.35
C TRP A 54 20.08 0.45 4.98
N SER A 55 20.89 0.97 4.07
CA SER A 55 21.25 0.24 2.86
C SER A 55 22.62 -0.43 2.99
N ASP A 56 22.82 -1.53 2.28
CA ASP A 56 24.15 -2.15 2.24
C ASP A 56 25.15 -1.19 1.57
N GLN A 57 26.33 -1.03 2.15
CA GLN A 57 27.35 -0.03 1.73
C GLN A 57 27.75 -0.11 0.25
N ASN A 58 27.56 -1.27 -0.39
CA ASN A 58 27.89 -1.52 -1.79
C ASN A 58 26.69 -1.40 -2.75
N ILE A 59 25.52 -0.97 -2.26
CA ILE A 59 24.31 -0.79 -3.06
C ILE A 59 24.06 0.69 -3.31
N THR A 60 24.08 1.09 -4.58
CA THR A 60 23.59 2.40 -5.00
C THR A 60 22.07 2.35 -5.20
N LEU A 61 21.33 3.09 -4.39
CA LEU A 61 19.88 3.25 -4.52
C LEU A 61 19.53 4.35 -5.53
N SER A 62 18.44 4.15 -6.28
CA SER A 62 17.91 5.17 -7.19
C SER A 62 17.28 6.36 -6.46
N SER A 63 16.90 6.17 -5.19
CA SER A 63 16.38 7.20 -4.28
C SER A 63 16.56 6.75 -2.83
N THR A 64 16.76 7.71 -1.94
CA THR A 64 16.95 7.49 -0.50
C THR A 64 15.65 7.48 0.29
N ASN A 65 14.49 7.76 -0.32
CA ASN A 65 13.18 7.76 0.37
C ASN A 65 12.30 6.62 -0.10
N ILE A 66 11.71 5.82 0.77
CA ILE A 66 10.68 4.82 0.39
C ILE A 66 9.39 5.55 -0.03
N THR A 67 8.78 5.13 -1.14
CA THR A 67 7.58 5.79 -1.71
C THR A 67 6.32 4.93 -1.54
N GLN A 68 5.13 5.52 -1.74
CA GLN A 68 3.88 4.75 -1.78
C GLN A 68 3.84 3.72 -2.91
N TYR A 69 4.57 3.97 -4.00
CA TYR A 69 4.75 2.99 -5.06
C TYR A 69 5.52 1.78 -4.56
N ASP A 70 6.61 2.00 -3.82
CA ASP A 70 7.41 0.94 -3.22
C ASP A 70 6.58 0.09 -2.23
N LEU A 71 5.76 0.72 -1.38
CA LEU A 71 4.85 -0.04 -0.52
C LEU A 71 3.80 -0.84 -1.31
N SER A 72 3.29 -0.29 -2.41
CA SER A 72 2.33 -1.01 -3.25
C SER A 72 2.98 -2.23 -3.93
N VAL A 73 4.26 -2.14 -4.28
CA VAL A 73 5.07 -3.28 -4.74
C VAL A 73 5.23 -4.32 -3.63
N MET A 74 5.53 -3.89 -2.40
CA MET A 74 5.61 -4.79 -1.25
C MET A 74 4.27 -5.48 -0.95
N ASP A 75 3.15 -4.76 -0.97
CA ASP A 75 1.81 -5.29 -0.72
C ASP A 75 1.46 -6.38 -1.76
N ALA A 76 1.80 -6.11 -3.01
CA ALA A 76 1.58 -7.05 -4.11
C ALA A 76 2.46 -8.28 -3.98
N ALA A 77 3.75 -8.12 -3.66
CA ALA A 77 4.64 -9.25 -3.41
C ALA A 77 4.17 -10.09 -2.21
N TYR A 78 3.80 -9.45 -1.09
CA TYR A 78 3.24 -10.13 0.07
C TYR A 78 1.92 -10.85 -0.25
N THR A 79 1.07 -10.25 -1.08
CA THR A 79 -0.16 -10.91 -1.57
C THR A 79 0.18 -12.21 -2.30
N ILE A 80 1.18 -12.21 -3.17
CA ILE A 80 1.64 -13.42 -3.87
C ILE A 80 2.19 -14.45 -2.88
N MET A 81 3.07 -14.03 -1.95
CA MET A 81 3.65 -14.88 -0.91
C MET A 81 2.59 -15.55 -0.03
N SER A 82 1.52 -14.82 0.33
CA SER A 82 0.44 -15.33 1.19
C SER A 82 -0.31 -16.52 0.59
N GLN A 83 -0.19 -16.76 -0.72
CA GLN A 83 -0.76 -17.91 -1.42
C GLN A 83 0.20 -19.11 -1.49
N GLY A 84 1.34 -19.05 -0.78
CA GLY A 84 2.38 -20.09 -0.82
C GLY A 84 3.27 -20.03 -2.07
N ILE A 85 3.16 -18.97 -2.87
CA ILE A 85 3.97 -18.80 -4.07
C ILE A 85 5.31 -18.18 -3.69
N MET A 86 6.39 -18.95 -3.85
CA MET A 86 7.76 -18.58 -3.46
C MET A 86 8.62 -18.07 -4.63
N LEU A 87 8.05 -17.94 -5.82
CA LEU A 87 8.70 -17.37 -7.00
C LEU A 87 7.82 -16.25 -7.55
N ILE A 88 8.36 -15.04 -7.69
CA ILE A 88 7.60 -13.83 -8.04
C ILE A 88 8.21 -13.20 -9.28
N THR A 89 7.36 -12.72 -10.20
CA THR A 89 7.83 -11.94 -11.36
C THR A 89 7.34 -10.48 -11.28
N PRO A 90 8.06 -9.52 -11.88
CA PRO A 90 7.59 -8.13 -11.99
C PRO A 90 6.22 -8.01 -12.65
N GLU A 91 5.93 -8.86 -13.63
CA GLU A 91 4.65 -8.92 -14.34
C GLU A 91 3.51 -9.27 -13.38
N TRP A 92 3.76 -10.21 -12.47
CA TRP A 92 2.80 -10.63 -11.45
C TRP A 92 2.55 -9.52 -10.44
N ILE A 93 3.61 -8.89 -9.93
CA ILE A 93 3.50 -7.73 -9.05
C ILE A 93 2.66 -6.63 -9.71
N LEU A 94 2.95 -6.28 -10.96
CA LEU A 94 2.23 -5.22 -11.68
C LEU A 94 0.73 -5.54 -11.83
N ARG A 95 0.39 -6.78 -12.17
CA ARG A 95 -1.01 -7.24 -12.30
C ARG A 95 -1.75 -7.25 -10.97
N VAL A 96 -1.07 -7.64 -9.87
CA VAL A 96 -1.63 -7.59 -8.52
C VAL A 96 -1.86 -6.14 -8.10
N MET A 97 -0.85 -5.27 -8.25
CA MET A 97 -0.95 -3.85 -7.93
C MET A 97 -2.16 -3.21 -8.60
N SER A 98 -2.37 -3.50 -9.89
CA SER A 98 -3.51 -2.98 -10.65
C SER A 98 -4.81 -3.74 -10.43
N GLY A 99 -4.80 -4.94 -9.85
CA GLY A 99 -6.00 -5.80 -9.76
C GLY A 99 -6.59 -6.20 -11.11
N ASN A 100 -5.78 -6.14 -12.17
CA ASN A 100 -6.19 -6.39 -13.54
C ASN A 100 -5.25 -7.47 -14.11
N PRO A 101 -5.70 -8.73 -14.21
CA PRO A 101 -4.89 -9.82 -14.75
C PRO A 101 -4.45 -9.60 -16.20
N LYS A 102 -5.17 -8.76 -16.95
CA LYS A 102 -4.90 -8.39 -18.35
C LYS A 102 -4.17 -7.06 -18.48
N GLN A 103 -3.59 -6.54 -17.41
CA GLN A 103 -2.86 -5.27 -17.43
C GLN A 103 -1.75 -5.30 -18.49
N LYS A 104 -1.68 -4.23 -19.29
CA LYS A 104 -0.67 -4.12 -20.34
C LYS A 104 0.72 -4.01 -19.72
N LEU A 105 1.59 -4.95 -20.06
CA LEU A 105 2.96 -5.04 -19.60
C LEU A 105 3.86 -4.27 -20.56
N THR A 106 4.05 -2.96 -20.31
CA THR A 106 5.03 -2.17 -21.06
C THR A 106 6.40 -2.29 -20.40
N GLU A 107 7.47 -2.21 -21.21
CA GLU A 107 8.84 -2.25 -20.69
C GLU A 107 9.08 -1.21 -19.60
N LYS A 108 8.59 0.02 -19.80
CA LYS A 108 8.66 1.09 -18.79
C LYS A 108 8.07 0.68 -17.45
N LYS A 109 6.85 0.12 -17.43
CA LYS A 109 6.17 -0.30 -16.19
C LYS A 109 6.93 -1.43 -15.49
N ILE A 110 7.42 -2.40 -16.27
CA ILE A 110 8.21 -3.52 -15.74
C ILE A 110 9.53 -3.03 -15.16
N THR A 111 10.22 -2.10 -15.82
CA THR A 111 11.45 -1.48 -15.32
C THR A 111 11.20 -0.75 -14.00
N THR A 112 10.14 0.04 -13.88
CA THR A 112 9.79 0.73 -12.63
C THR A 112 9.54 -0.25 -11.48
N VAL A 113 8.85 -1.38 -11.75
CA VAL A 113 8.67 -2.44 -10.73
C VAL A 113 10.02 -3.07 -10.36
N LYS A 114 10.88 -3.38 -11.32
CA LYS A 114 12.21 -3.95 -11.06
C LYS A 114 13.11 -3.01 -10.25
N GLU A 115 13.06 -1.70 -10.53
CA GLU A 115 13.79 -0.68 -9.77
C GLU A 115 13.31 -0.60 -8.32
N SER A 116 12.00 -0.64 -8.12
CA SER A 116 11.40 -0.68 -6.79
C SER A 116 11.79 -1.95 -6.02
N ILE A 117 11.73 -3.13 -6.66
CA ILE A 117 12.19 -4.40 -6.05
C ILE A 117 13.67 -4.30 -5.67
N LYS A 118 14.54 -3.84 -6.58
CA LYS A 118 15.99 -3.70 -6.32
C LYS A 118 16.25 -2.79 -5.13
N LYS A 119 15.54 -1.66 -5.05
CA LYS A 119 15.62 -0.74 -3.92
C LYS A 119 15.20 -1.43 -2.62
N LEU A 120 14.05 -2.09 -2.60
CA LEU A 120 13.52 -2.77 -1.42
C LEU A 120 14.36 -3.99 -0.98
N GLN A 121 15.03 -4.66 -1.91
CA GLN A 121 16.02 -5.72 -1.63
C GLN A 121 17.30 -5.17 -0.99
N GLY A 122 17.61 -3.89 -1.18
CA GLY A 122 18.82 -3.25 -0.64
C GLY A 122 18.60 -2.48 0.65
N VAL A 123 17.37 -2.36 1.13
CA VAL A 123 17.02 -1.59 2.33
C VAL A 123 16.62 -2.55 3.44
N ARG A 124 17.31 -2.48 4.58
CA ARG A 124 17.00 -3.26 5.78
C ARG A 124 16.10 -2.49 6.73
N ILE A 125 15.32 -3.22 7.50
CA ILE A 125 14.50 -2.70 8.59
C ILE A 125 14.65 -3.61 9.81
N LYS A 126 14.87 -3.01 10.97
CA LYS A 126 14.72 -3.65 12.27
C LYS A 126 13.51 -3.04 12.97
N VAL A 127 12.66 -3.87 13.54
CA VAL A 127 11.47 -3.44 14.30
C VAL A 127 11.53 -4.12 15.66
N ASP A 128 11.92 -3.38 16.69
CA ASP A 128 11.62 -3.78 18.07
C ASP A 128 10.10 -3.68 18.26
N CYS A 129 9.49 -4.71 18.83
CA CYS A 129 8.07 -4.72 19.20
C CYS A 129 7.85 -5.51 20.49
N THR A 130 8.85 -5.46 21.38
CA THR A 130 8.86 -6.14 22.68
C THR A 130 7.66 -5.75 23.53
N GLU A 131 7.30 -4.46 23.53
CA GLU A 131 6.18 -3.95 24.32
C GLU A 131 4.83 -4.47 23.82
N GLU A 132 4.56 -4.39 22.51
CA GLU A 132 3.32 -4.89 21.92
C GLU A 132 3.19 -6.41 22.10
N TYR A 133 4.29 -7.14 21.91
CA TYR A 133 4.33 -8.58 22.13
C TYR A 133 4.00 -8.92 23.59
N ASN A 134 4.68 -8.29 24.55
CA ASN A 134 4.45 -8.53 25.98
C ASN A 134 3.04 -8.15 26.41
N ALA A 135 2.49 -7.03 25.92
CA ALA A 135 1.11 -6.64 26.19
C ALA A 135 0.12 -7.73 25.74
N TYR A 136 0.36 -8.37 24.59
CA TYR A 136 -0.45 -9.48 24.11
C TYR A 136 -0.24 -10.77 24.91
N GLN A 137 0.99 -11.12 25.30
CA GLN A 137 1.28 -12.31 26.10
C GLN A 137 0.67 -12.21 27.51
N LEU A 138 0.71 -11.03 28.13
CA LEU A 138 0.11 -10.78 29.43
C LEU A 138 -1.42 -10.98 29.41
N GLN A 139 -2.11 -10.57 28.33
CA GLN A 139 -3.54 -10.85 28.14
C GLN A 139 -3.84 -12.35 28.05
N LYS A 140 -2.85 -13.17 27.67
CA LYS A 140 -2.93 -14.63 27.62
C LYS A 140 -2.39 -15.33 28.88
N GLY A 141 -2.05 -14.58 29.93
CA GLY A 141 -1.51 -15.11 31.18
C GLY A 141 -0.10 -15.70 31.04
N LYS A 142 0.68 -15.28 30.04
CA LYS A 142 2.05 -15.74 29.81
C LYS A 142 3.06 -14.73 30.34
N ALA A 143 4.24 -15.23 30.76
CA ALA A 143 5.34 -14.39 31.22
C ALA A 143 5.86 -13.50 30.07
N PRO A 144 6.27 -12.25 30.38
CA PRO A 144 6.90 -11.37 29.39
C PRO A 144 8.29 -11.87 29.00
N VAL A 145 8.78 -11.39 27.86
CA VAL A 145 10.15 -11.60 27.38
C VAL A 145 10.95 -10.30 27.46
N ASP A 146 12.27 -10.41 27.53
CA ASP A 146 13.16 -9.24 27.62
C ASP A 146 13.34 -8.52 26.27
N SER A 147 13.21 -9.25 25.15
CA SER A 147 13.33 -8.67 23.80
C SER A 147 12.55 -9.47 22.76
N TRP A 148 11.93 -8.77 21.82
CA TRP A 148 11.24 -9.31 20.66
C TRP A 148 11.37 -8.38 19.44
N THR A 149 12.26 -8.72 18.52
CA THR A 149 12.58 -7.90 17.34
C THR A 149 12.39 -8.65 16.03
N TYR A 150 11.87 -7.98 15.00
CA TYR A 150 11.88 -8.45 13.62
C TYR A 150 12.90 -7.67 12.79
N GLU A 151 13.88 -8.36 12.22
CA GLU A 151 14.88 -7.77 11.33
C GLU A 151 14.87 -8.49 9.98
N SER A 152 14.92 -7.75 8.87
CA SER A 152 14.99 -8.27 7.50
C SER A 152 15.22 -7.12 6.50
N TYR A 153 15.44 -7.46 5.23
CA TYR A 153 15.23 -6.51 4.14
C TYR A 153 13.73 -6.15 4.01
N LEU A 154 13.43 -4.96 3.49
CA LEU A 154 12.06 -4.54 3.21
C LEU A 154 11.39 -5.50 2.22
N LEU A 155 12.14 -6.05 1.26
CA LEU A 155 11.67 -7.11 0.38
C LEU A 155 12.76 -8.17 0.18
N PRO A 156 12.84 -9.21 1.04
CA PRO A 156 13.91 -10.20 1.05
C PRO A 156 13.72 -11.25 -0.05
N LEU A 157 14.15 -10.90 -1.25
CA LEU A 157 14.07 -11.73 -2.44
C LEU A 157 15.46 -12.06 -3.00
N GLY A 158 15.64 -13.26 -3.56
CA GLY A 158 16.77 -13.62 -4.40
C GLY A 158 16.43 -13.36 -5.87
N LYS A 159 17.39 -12.91 -6.68
CA LYS A 159 17.16 -12.62 -8.11
C LYS A 159 17.56 -13.82 -8.97
N ILE A 160 16.68 -14.22 -9.89
CA ILE A 160 16.95 -15.20 -10.94
C ILE A 160 16.83 -14.48 -12.29
N GLU A 161 17.84 -14.65 -13.13
CA GLU A 161 17.78 -14.23 -14.53
C GLU A 161 17.97 -15.47 -15.42
N ALA A 162 17.01 -15.67 -16.32
CA ALA A 162 17.10 -16.69 -17.35
C ALA A 162 17.07 -15.99 -18.71
N ARG A 163 17.93 -16.39 -19.63
CA ARG A 163 17.87 -15.94 -21.03
C ARG A 163 17.42 -17.11 -21.88
N TYR A 164 16.31 -16.95 -22.59
CA TYR A 164 15.83 -17.97 -23.51
C TYR A 164 16.74 -18.03 -24.74
N GLU A 165 17.27 -19.21 -25.05
CA GLU A 165 18.11 -19.42 -26.24
C GLU A 165 17.33 -19.17 -27.55
N SER A 166 16.02 -19.41 -27.54
CA SER A 166 15.16 -19.34 -28.73
C SER A 166 14.95 -17.93 -29.29
N ASN A 167 14.93 -16.90 -28.43
CA ASN A 167 14.64 -15.52 -28.84
C ASN A 167 15.49 -14.47 -28.12
N GLY A 168 16.46 -14.89 -27.29
CA GLY A 168 17.32 -14.00 -26.51
C GLY A 168 16.60 -13.22 -25.41
N LYS A 169 15.31 -13.47 -25.17
CA LYS A 169 14.51 -12.75 -24.16
C LYS A 169 15.04 -13.09 -22.76
N VAL A 170 15.25 -12.05 -21.96
CA VAL A 170 15.64 -12.20 -20.56
C VAL A 170 14.39 -12.19 -19.69
N MET A 171 14.15 -13.29 -18.99
CA MET A 171 13.18 -13.39 -17.91
C MET A 171 13.87 -13.07 -16.60
N THR A 172 13.23 -12.21 -15.80
CA THR A 172 13.65 -11.94 -14.42
C THR A 172 12.57 -12.48 -13.49
N ALA A 173 12.96 -13.37 -12.58
CA ALA A 173 12.11 -13.86 -11.50
C ALA A 173 12.82 -13.66 -10.17
N TYR A 174 12.06 -13.75 -9.08
CA TYR A 174 12.56 -13.48 -7.74
C TYR A 174 12.10 -14.57 -6.78
N THR A 175 13.05 -15.26 -6.15
CA THR A 175 12.74 -16.24 -5.10
C THR A 175 12.49 -15.54 -3.78
N VAL A 176 11.46 -15.97 -3.06
CA VAL A 176 11.17 -15.48 -1.72
C VAL A 176 12.14 -16.14 -0.75
N LEU A 177 12.98 -15.35 -0.09
CA LEU A 177 13.96 -15.86 0.89
C LEU A 177 13.31 -16.01 2.27
N GLU A 178 12.52 -15.03 2.67
CA GLU A 178 11.76 -15.03 3.93
C GLU A 178 10.57 -14.06 3.86
N LYS A 179 9.77 -14.01 4.93
CA LYS A 179 8.69 -13.03 5.06
C LYS A 179 9.27 -11.69 5.53
N PRO A 180 9.00 -10.56 4.84
CA PRO A 180 9.56 -9.27 5.24
C PRO A 180 9.14 -8.88 6.67
N ALA A 181 10.09 -8.30 7.43
CA ALA A 181 9.90 -7.92 8.84
C ALA A 181 8.69 -6.99 9.04
N LEU A 182 8.48 -6.04 8.14
CA LEU A 182 7.33 -5.12 8.19
C LEU A 182 5.97 -5.84 8.13
N TYR A 183 5.89 -6.98 7.42
CA TYR A 183 4.66 -7.79 7.34
C TYR A 183 4.53 -8.77 8.51
N ARG A 184 5.64 -9.30 9.03
CA ARG A 184 5.62 -10.07 10.29
C ARG A 184 5.07 -9.23 11.44
N TYR A 185 5.56 -7.99 11.58
CA TYR A 185 5.05 -7.03 12.55
C TYR A 185 3.55 -6.71 12.32
N ALA A 186 3.14 -6.49 11.06
CA ALA A 186 1.75 -6.20 10.74
C ALA A 186 0.80 -7.37 11.03
N GLU A 187 1.22 -8.61 10.76
CA GLU A 187 0.47 -9.82 11.11
C GLU A 187 0.32 -9.98 12.62
N MET A 188 1.41 -9.81 13.39
CA MET A 188 1.41 -9.88 14.85
C MET A 188 0.37 -8.94 15.47
N ASN A 189 0.27 -7.73 14.92
CA ASN A 189 -0.64 -6.70 15.42
C ASN A 189 -2.03 -6.73 14.75
N HIS A 190 -2.32 -7.71 13.88
CA HIS A 190 -3.56 -7.77 13.10
C HIS A 190 -3.83 -6.49 12.28
N GLN A 191 -2.76 -5.87 11.76
CA GLN A 191 -2.76 -4.64 10.97
C GLN A 191 -2.57 -4.88 9.47
N ILE A 192 -3.01 -6.05 8.98
CA ILE A 192 -3.14 -6.33 7.55
C ILE A 192 -4.58 -6.09 7.12
N VAL A 193 -4.78 -5.26 6.10
CA VAL A 193 -6.06 -5.09 5.44
C VAL A 193 -6.14 -6.09 4.30
N ASP A 194 -7.10 -7.00 4.37
CA ASP A 194 -7.39 -7.97 3.32
C ASP A 194 -8.76 -7.70 2.69
N VAL A 195 -8.82 -7.75 1.35
CA VAL A 195 -10.04 -7.49 0.58
C VAL A 195 -10.13 -8.43 -0.62
N PRO A 196 -11.35 -8.73 -1.14
CA PRO A 196 -11.48 -9.48 -2.38
C PRO A 196 -10.77 -8.79 -3.55
N ALA A 197 -10.03 -9.56 -4.35
CA ALA A 197 -9.16 -8.98 -5.39
C ALA A 197 -9.94 -8.28 -6.52
N TYR A 198 -11.17 -8.73 -6.80
CA TYR A 198 -12.01 -8.12 -7.83
C TYR A 198 -12.40 -6.67 -7.51
N LEU A 199 -12.28 -6.21 -6.26
CA LEU A 199 -12.54 -4.81 -5.88
C LEU A 199 -11.53 -3.82 -6.47
N PHE A 200 -10.39 -4.30 -6.97
CA PHE A 200 -9.39 -3.47 -7.64
C PHE A 200 -9.62 -3.32 -9.15
N GLU A 201 -10.57 -4.07 -9.72
CA GLU A 201 -10.95 -3.94 -11.13
C GLU A 201 -11.83 -2.70 -11.30
N THR A 202 -11.23 -1.62 -11.80
CA THR A 202 -11.86 -0.29 -11.93
C THR A 202 -11.82 0.23 -13.36
N ARG A 203 -11.53 -0.63 -14.35
CA ARG A 203 -11.30 -0.20 -15.74
C ARG A 203 -12.49 0.42 -16.43
N GLU A 204 -13.70 0.10 -15.98
CA GLU A 204 -14.92 0.75 -16.47
C GLU A 204 -14.99 2.23 -16.09
N GLN A 205 -14.22 2.65 -15.07
CA GLN A 205 -14.25 4.01 -14.53
C GLN A 205 -13.04 4.85 -14.96
N PHE A 206 -11.85 4.25 -15.00
CA PHE A 206 -10.61 4.93 -15.41
C PHE A 206 -9.50 3.92 -15.78
N SER A 207 -8.46 4.41 -16.45
CA SER A 207 -7.31 3.59 -16.85
C SER A 207 -6.28 3.40 -15.71
N ASP A 208 -5.63 2.24 -15.69
CA ASP A 208 -4.58 1.89 -14.72
C ASP A 208 -3.23 2.56 -15.02
N THR A 209 -3.16 3.87 -14.77
CA THR A 209 -1.88 4.60 -14.62
C THR A 209 -1.29 4.35 -13.24
N ASP A 210 0.01 4.56 -13.06
CA ASP A 210 0.66 4.34 -11.75
C ASP A 210 -0.01 5.19 -10.66
N GLU A 211 -0.30 6.46 -10.97
CA GLU A 211 -1.03 7.36 -10.07
C GLU A 211 -2.45 6.86 -9.74
N ALA A 212 -3.20 6.42 -10.75
CA ALA A 212 -4.56 5.90 -10.54
C ALA A 212 -4.56 4.62 -9.69
N VAL A 213 -3.55 3.77 -9.87
CA VAL A 213 -3.34 2.58 -9.04
C VAL A 213 -3.09 2.98 -7.59
N LEU A 214 -2.25 3.98 -7.30
CA LEU A 214 -2.00 4.42 -5.92
C LEU A 214 -3.27 5.01 -5.27
N ILE A 215 -3.99 5.88 -5.99
CA ILE A 215 -5.23 6.49 -5.48
C ILE A 215 -6.29 5.42 -5.20
N LYS A 216 -6.52 4.49 -6.12
CA LYS A 216 -7.55 3.45 -5.91
C LYS A 216 -7.18 2.53 -4.76
N ARG A 217 -5.91 2.14 -4.63
CA ARG A 217 -5.42 1.33 -3.50
C ARG A 217 -5.66 2.03 -2.17
N TYR A 218 -5.37 3.33 -2.10
CA TYR A 218 -5.68 4.17 -0.94
C TYR A 218 -7.18 4.14 -0.59
N VAL A 219 -8.05 4.38 -1.57
CA VAL A 219 -9.50 4.43 -1.36
C VAL A 219 -10.04 3.07 -0.90
N ILE A 220 -9.64 1.97 -1.56
CA ILE A 220 -10.07 0.61 -1.22
C ILE A 220 -9.61 0.26 0.20
N LYS A 221 -8.34 0.52 0.54
CA LYS A 221 -7.80 0.33 1.89
C LYS A 221 -8.61 1.12 2.92
N ARG A 222 -8.91 2.40 2.64
CA ARG A 222 -9.65 3.27 3.56
C ARG A 222 -11.10 2.81 3.75
N VAL A 223 -11.79 2.41 2.68
CA VAL A 223 -13.13 1.83 2.76
C VAL A 223 -13.13 0.55 3.58
N ALA A 224 -12.18 -0.36 3.34
CA ALA A 224 -12.06 -1.60 4.10
C ALA A 224 -11.86 -1.35 5.59
N GLN A 225 -11.05 -0.35 5.96
CA GLN A 225 -10.89 0.04 7.37
C GLN A 225 -12.20 0.60 7.96
N ILE A 226 -12.93 1.44 7.21
CA ILE A 226 -14.20 2.04 7.64
C ILE A 226 -15.23 0.93 7.90
N VAL A 227 -15.37 -0.03 6.98
CA VAL A 227 -16.33 -1.14 7.09
C VAL A 227 -15.99 -2.08 8.24
N LYS A 228 -14.70 -2.39 8.44
CA LYS A 228 -14.25 -3.26 9.54
C LYS A 228 -14.38 -2.66 10.94
N SER A 229 -14.78 -1.38 11.06
CA SER A 229 -14.96 -0.70 12.35
C SER A 229 -13.75 -0.81 13.29
N ASN A 230 -12.55 -0.57 12.76
CA ASN A 230 -11.29 -0.56 13.53
C ASN A 230 -11.13 0.70 14.40
N ASN A 231 -12.06 0.97 15.33
CA ASN A 231 -12.08 2.17 16.17
C ASN A 231 -12.03 3.49 15.38
N ILE A 232 -12.42 3.47 14.10
CA ILE A 232 -12.44 4.65 13.25
C ILE A 232 -13.66 5.48 13.60
N LYS A 233 -13.41 6.69 14.10
CA LYS A 233 -14.46 7.65 14.52
C LYS A 233 -15.23 8.25 13.35
N THR A 234 -14.76 8.11 12.11
CA THR A 234 -15.37 8.77 10.93
C THR A 234 -15.49 7.81 9.75
N ASN A 235 -16.66 7.77 9.14
CA ASN A 235 -16.88 7.08 7.86
C ASN A 235 -16.50 7.95 6.66
N LYS A 236 -15.45 8.77 6.80
CA LYS A 236 -15.03 9.74 5.78
C LYS A 236 -13.68 9.38 5.18
N ILE A 237 -13.57 9.60 3.87
CA ILE A 237 -12.32 9.66 3.12
C ILE A 237 -12.06 11.13 2.85
N SER A 238 -11.19 11.74 3.66
CA SER A 238 -10.78 13.13 3.52
C SER A 238 -9.59 13.25 2.57
N PHE A 239 -9.60 14.26 1.72
CA PHE A 239 -8.43 14.61 0.93
C PHE A 239 -7.33 15.22 1.79
N LEU A 240 -7.71 16.05 2.75
CA LEU A 240 -6.82 16.64 3.74
C LEU A 240 -7.60 16.87 5.05
N TRP A 241 -6.96 16.58 6.18
CA TRP A 241 -7.41 16.93 7.53
C TRP A 241 -6.20 17.01 8.46
N TYR A 242 -6.37 17.63 9.63
CA TYR A 242 -5.29 17.81 10.60
C TYR A 242 -5.54 16.96 11.85
N ASP A 243 -4.58 16.12 12.21
CA ASP A 243 -4.61 15.37 13.46
C ASP A 243 -4.16 16.26 14.60
N LYS A 244 -5.12 16.71 15.42
CA LYS A 244 -4.85 17.60 16.56
C LYS A 244 -3.95 16.98 17.61
N ASN A 245 -3.91 15.64 17.73
CA ASN A 245 -3.12 14.96 18.74
C ASN A 245 -1.66 14.81 18.30
N GLU A 246 -1.44 14.53 17.01
CA GLU A 246 -0.11 14.32 16.45
C GLU A 246 0.49 15.59 15.82
N GLY A 247 -0.33 16.62 15.59
CA GLY A 247 0.09 17.84 14.92
C GLY A 247 0.41 17.67 13.43
N GLU A 248 -0.13 16.63 12.79
CA GLU A 248 0.21 16.21 11.43
C GLU A 248 -0.94 16.39 10.43
N GLU A 249 -0.58 16.72 9.20
CA GLU A 249 -1.48 16.64 8.04
C GLU A 249 -1.76 15.18 7.67
N ARG A 250 -3.04 14.87 7.43
CA ARG A 250 -3.54 13.52 7.17
C ARG A 250 -4.58 13.50 6.05
N GLY A 251 -4.87 12.32 5.53
CA GLY A 251 -5.77 12.14 4.37
C GLY A 251 -5.02 11.80 3.09
N LEU A 252 -5.75 11.77 1.98
CA LEU A 252 -5.22 11.30 0.70
C LEU A 252 -4.00 12.09 0.22
N PHE A 253 -4.04 13.43 0.31
CA PHE A 253 -2.97 14.29 -0.19
C PHE A 253 -1.63 14.07 0.51
N PRO A 254 -1.53 14.17 1.85
CA PRO A 254 -0.28 13.88 2.56
C PRO A 254 0.18 12.45 2.37
N GLU A 255 -0.74 11.46 2.42
CA GLU A 255 -0.36 10.06 2.31
C GLU A 255 0.22 9.69 0.94
N LEU A 256 -0.30 10.31 -0.14
CA LEU A 256 0.17 10.06 -1.50
C LEU A 256 1.21 11.10 -1.99
N GLY A 257 1.69 11.99 -1.12
CA GLY A 257 2.76 12.95 -1.44
C GLY A 257 2.32 14.16 -2.27
N TYR A 258 1.03 14.46 -2.33
CA TYR A 258 0.49 15.56 -3.13
C TYR A 258 0.72 16.96 -2.54
N LEU A 259 1.03 17.05 -1.25
CA LEU A 259 1.24 18.35 -0.58
C LEU A 259 2.41 19.14 -1.18
N LYS A 260 3.46 18.45 -1.63
CA LYS A 260 4.58 19.08 -2.32
C LYS A 260 4.09 19.82 -3.57
N TYR A 261 3.30 19.16 -4.41
CA TYR A 261 2.72 19.75 -5.61
C TYR A 261 1.76 20.89 -5.30
N GLN A 262 0.96 20.75 -4.24
CA GLN A 262 0.06 21.80 -3.78
C GLN A 262 0.82 23.06 -3.36
N ASN A 263 2.01 22.92 -2.77
CA ASN A 263 2.82 24.05 -2.31
C ASN A 263 3.68 24.67 -3.42
N GLU A 264 4.20 23.85 -4.35
CA GLU A 264 5.06 24.30 -5.45
C GLU A 264 4.28 24.98 -6.58
N ASP A 265 3.11 24.43 -6.95
CA ASP A 265 2.24 25.02 -7.99
C ASP A 265 0.75 24.88 -7.59
N PRO A 266 0.26 25.79 -6.71
CA PRO A 266 -1.09 25.72 -6.17
C PRO A 266 -2.18 25.79 -7.25
N GLU A 267 -1.96 26.56 -8.31
CA GLU A 267 -2.96 26.77 -9.35
C GLU A 267 -3.06 25.55 -10.27
N HIS A 268 -1.93 25.00 -10.71
CA HIS A 268 -1.93 23.74 -11.46
C HIS A 268 -2.52 22.60 -10.62
N PHE A 269 -2.18 22.54 -9.32
CA PHE A 269 -2.75 21.57 -8.40
C PHE A 269 -4.28 21.68 -8.35
N ARG A 270 -4.81 22.89 -8.15
CA ARG A 270 -6.24 23.16 -8.04
C ARG A 270 -7.00 22.85 -9.35
N VAL A 271 -6.44 23.23 -10.50
CA VAL A 271 -7.12 23.18 -11.79
C VAL A 271 -6.95 21.84 -12.52
N LYS A 272 -5.83 21.13 -12.31
CA LYS A 272 -5.50 19.90 -13.05
C LYS A 272 -5.40 18.67 -12.16
N ILE A 273 -4.61 18.75 -11.09
CA ILE A 273 -4.29 17.57 -10.26
C ILE A 273 -5.50 17.18 -9.39
N LYS A 274 -6.03 18.10 -8.59
CA LYS A 274 -7.15 17.84 -7.68
C LYS A 274 -8.40 17.31 -8.39
N PRO A 275 -8.83 17.84 -9.56
CA PRO A 275 -9.96 17.28 -10.31
C PRO A 275 -9.70 15.86 -10.82
N LYS A 276 -8.46 15.56 -11.25
CA LYS A 276 -8.05 14.22 -11.69
C LYS A 276 -8.10 13.22 -10.52
N ILE A 277 -7.57 13.59 -9.36
CA ILE A 277 -7.65 12.77 -8.14
C ILE A 277 -9.11 12.51 -7.78
N ASN A 278 -9.93 13.57 -7.75
CA ASN A 278 -11.34 13.46 -7.41
C ASN A 278 -12.09 12.50 -8.35
N LYS A 279 -11.80 12.55 -9.66
CA LYS A 279 -12.37 11.62 -10.65
C LYS A 279 -12.00 10.17 -10.33
N ILE A 280 -10.74 9.89 -9.98
CA ILE A 280 -10.27 8.53 -9.67
C ILE A 280 -10.88 8.02 -8.36
N VAL A 281 -10.96 8.88 -7.32
CA VAL A 281 -11.61 8.54 -6.05
C VAL A 281 -13.09 8.22 -6.28
N LYS A 282 -13.82 9.09 -6.99
CA LYS A 282 -15.23 8.89 -7.31
C LYS A 282 -15.45 7.60 -8.11
N GLY A 283 -14.64 7.36 -9.15
CA GLY A 283 -14.73 6.13 -9.94
C GLY A 283 -14.45 4.88 -9.11
N THR A 284 -13.49 4.94 -8.18
CA THR A 284 -13.20 3.82 -7.28
C THR A 284 -14.39 3.55 -6.37
N LEU A 285 -15.00 4.59 -5.79
CA LEU A 285 -16.19 4.46 -4.95
C LEU A 285 -17.41 3.92 -5.70
N GLU A 286 -17.62 4.34 -6.95
CA GLU A 286 -18.70 3.78 -7.78
C GLU A 286 -18.46 2.29 -8.07
N SER A 287 -17.23 1.89 -8.37
CA SER A 287 -16.88 0.46 -8.56
C SER A 287 -17.15 -0.35 -7.28
N LEU A 288 -16.79 0.19 -6.11
CA LEU A 288 -17.05 -0.44 -4.82
C LEU A 288 -18.54 -0.55 -4.51
N LYS A 289 -19.35 0.44 -4.89
CA LYS A 289 -20.81 0.40 -4.75
C LYS A 289 -21.42 -0.67 -5.65
N GLN A 290 -21.02 -0.73 -6.92
CA GLN A 290 -21.47 -1.76 -7.88
C GLN A 290 -21.11 -3.18 -7.41
N ALA A 291 -19.98 -3.31 -6.73
CA ALA A 291 -19.50 -4.56 -6.12
C ALA A 291 -20.15 -4.90 -4.77
N ASN A 292 -21.13 -4.11 -4.29
CA ASN A 292 -21.74 -4.25 -2.96
C ASN A 292 -20.73 -4.21 -1.79
N ALA A 293 -19.60 -3.52 -1.96
CA ALA A 293 -18.66 -3.27 -0.88
C ALA A 293 -19.09 -2.09 0.00
N ILE A 294 -19.93 -1.19 -0.53
CA ILE A 294 -20.59 -0.08 0.15
C ILE A 294 -22.00 0.10 -0.41
N THR A 295 -22.93 0.70 0.33
CA THR A 295 -24.29 0.96 -0.17
C THR A 295 -24.39 2.29 -0.90
N LYS A 296 -23.71 3.33 -0.40
CA LYS A 296 -23.74 4.69 -0.97
C LYS A 296 -22.48 5.45 -0.57
N TYR A 297 -22.16 6.48 -1.34
CA TYR A 297 -21.23 7.53 -0.93
C TYR A 297 -21.79 8.92 -1.25
N GLU A 298 -21.34 9.93 -0.49
CA GLU A 298 -21.74 11.32 -0.69
C GLU A 298 -20.51 12.23 -0.64
N GLU A 299 -20.44 13.17 -1.58
CA GLU A 299 -19.44 14.24 -1.56
C GLU A 299 -19.70 15.15 -0.36
N TYR A 300 -18.65 15.56 0.36
CA TYR A 300 -18.75 16.68 1.29
C TYR A 300 -17.71 17.74 0.97
N ARG A 301 -18.10 18.99 1.23
CA ARG A 301 -17.39 20.18 0.78
C ARG A 301 -16.91 21.00 1.99
N GLU A 302 -16.08 21.98 1.68
CA GLU A 302 -15.61 22.96 2.64
C GLU A 302 -16.80 23.62 3.37
N ASP A 303 -16.62 23.87 4.67
CA ASP A 303 -17.62 24.41 5.60
C ASP A 303 -18.91 23.56 5.76
N GLY A 304 -18.89 22.30 5.31
CA GLY A 304 -20.06 21.42 5.36
C GLY A 304 -21.20 21.85 4.44
N THR A 305 -20.92 22.77 3.50
CA THR A 305 -21.92 23.32 2.58
C THR A 305 -22.31 22.31 1.50
N ASN A 306 -23.56 22.40 1.03
CA ASN A 306 -24.03 21.65 -0.15
C ASN A 306 -23.85 22.44 -1.45
N ASN A 307 -23.20 23.61 -1.41
CA ASN A 307 -23.02 24.46 -2.57
C ASN A 307 -22.10 23.77 -3.60
N PRO A 308 -22.56 23.50 -4.83
CA PRO A 308 -21.74 22.86 -5.86
C PRO A 308 -20.48 23.65 -6.23
N ALA A 309 -20.45 24.96 -5.98
CA ALA A 309 -19.29 25.82 -6.21
C ALA A 309 -18.18 25.65 -5.15
N SER A 310 -18.50 25.17 -3.94
CA SER A 310 -17.51 24.92 -2.90
C SER A 310 -16.64 23.71 -3.25
N ALA A 311 -15.36 23.74 -2.89
CA ALA A 311 -14.46 22.64 -3.23
C ALA A 311 -14.86 21.33 -2.52
N ILE A 312 -14.82 20.21 -3.25
CA ILE A 312 -14.93 18.88 -2.65
C ILE A 312 -13.66 18.63 -1.82
N ILE A 313 -13.86 18.26 -0.55
CA ILE A 313 -12.78 17.96 0.40
C ILE A 313 -12.75 16.48 0.80
N GLY A 314 -13.72 15.69 0.35
CA GLY A 314 -13.73 14.24 0.52
C GLY A 314 -15.09 13.60 0.26
N TYR A 315 -15.20 12.34 0.67
CA TYR A 315 -16.39 11.51 0.53
C TYR A 315 -16.78 10.87 1.85
N LYS A 316 -18.08 10.88 2.18
CA LYS A 316 -18.67 10.12 3.26
C LYS A 316 -19.19 8.79 2.74
N ILE A 317 -18.90 7.71 3.45
CA ILE A 317 -19.17 6.33 3.04
C ILE A 317 -20.31 5.75 3.87
N TYR A 318 -21.28 5.14 3.20
CA TYR A 318 -22.40 4.43 3.81
C TYR A 318 -22.30 2.97 3.44
N TYR A 319 -22.51 2.09 4.41
CA TYR A 319 -22.41 0.65 4.24
C TYR A 319 -23.35 -0.06 5.22
N ASP A 320 -23.75 -1.28 4.86
CA ASP A 320 -24.47 -2.19 5.75
C ASP A 320 -23.57 -3.39 6.05
N PRO A 321 -23.11 -3.56 7.31
CA PRO A 321 -22.23 -4.67 7.70
C PRO A 321 -22.75 -6.07 7.35
N LYS A 322 -24.06 -6.23 7.16
CA LYS A 322 -24.70 -7.51 6.80
C LYS A 322 -24.71 -7.80 5.31
N LEU A 323 -24.60 -6.76 4.48
CA LEU A 323 -24.70 -6.85 3.02
C LEU A 323 -23.35 -6.64 2.33
N THR A 324 -22.32 -6.21 3.07
CA THR A 324 -21.01 -5.91 2.49
C THR A 324 -20.21 -7.18 2.20
N VAL A 325 -19.61 -7.25 1.01
CA VAL A 325 -18.65 -8.30 0.61
C VAL A 325 -17.29 -8.22 1.32
N LEU A 326 -17.03 -7.09 1.97
CA LEU A 326 -15.87 -6.91 2.84
C LEU A 326 -16.14 -7.60 4.18
N PRO A 327 -15.22 -8.41 4.70
CA PRO A 327 -15.45 -9.12 5.95
C PRO A 327 -15.70 -8.11 7.09
N SER A 328 -16.87 -8.20 7.72
CA SER A 328 -17.17 -7.60 9.02
C SER A 328 -16.51 -8.46 10.12
N LYS A 329 -16.17 -7.83 11.26
CA LYS A 329 -15.49 -8.51 12.38
C LYS A 329 -16.32 -9.65 12.95
#